data_AF-A0A7S2D8Z3-F1
#
_entry.id   AF-A0A7S2D8Z3-F1
#
_cell.length_a   1.000
_cell.length_b   1.000
_cell.length_c   1.000
_cell.angle_alpha   90.00
_cell.angle_beta   90.00
_cell.angle_gamma   90.00
#
_symmetry.space_group_name_H-M   'P 1'
#
loop_
_entity.id
_entity.type
_entity.pdbx_description
1 polymer ?
#
loop_
_entity_poly.entity_id
_entity_poly.type
_entity_poly.pdbx_seq_one_letter_code
_entity_poly.pdbx_strand_id
1 'polypeptide(L)'
;DQLLPRKRLGSGYPRAYDCILALAQLGYKTTVVGIGEHLTDKLKMAPEPKNWEYLKQNSVEMMTLERLMTMGGDDLPENPAMIEGDPSCYALRYEDILNAFCEKGICDASALSDHYENYGRTEGRRYGCGRPPKPEMIVGDPECYAARYADVRGAYCHGKVHHLPYGPGDTDCYASRNDDLKGVFCEGGTCNAKDLGTHYEEFGRQERRSIGCVQEAGCDTEDLSEHYRLHGSVEGRSFG
;
A
#
# COMPACT_ATOMS: atom_id res chain seq x y z
N ASP A 1 12.94 18.25 7.06
CA ASP A 1 12.31 17.21 6.23
C ASP A 1 10.80 17.36 6.22
N GLN A 2 10.28 18.11 5.25
CA GLN A 2 8.84 18.26 5.04
C GLN A 2 8.38 17.20 4.04
N LEU A 3 7.53 16.28 4.50
CA LEU A 3 6.83 15.34 3.64
C LEU A 3 5.87 16.11 2.73
N LEU A 4 6.09 16.02 1.41
CA LEU A 4 5.19 16.60 0.42
C LEU A 4 3.84 15.84 0.40
N PRO A 5 2.70 16.53 0.24
CA PRO A 5 1.39 15.91 0.25
C PRO A 5 1.16 15.07 -1.02
N ARG A 6 0.77 13.80 -0.86
CA ARG A 6 0.37 12.93 -1.97
C ARG A 6 -1.01 13.33 -2.48
N LYS A 7 -1.05 13.95 -3.66
CA LYS A 7 -2.27 14.28 -4.40
C LYS A 7 -2.68 13.09 -5.27
N ARG A 8 -3.98 12.73 -5.29
CA ARG A 8 -4.54 11.68 -6.16
C ARG A 8 -4.08 11.89 -7.61
N LEU A 9 -3.34 10.91 -8.15
CA LEU A 9 -2.92 10.86 -9.55
C LEU A 9 -4.05 10.25 -10.38
N GLY A 10 -4.70 11.06 -11.20
CA GLY A 10 -5.79 10.61 -12.05
C GLY A 10 -6.46 11.75 -12.81
N SER A 11 -5.75 12.31 -13.80
CA SER A 11 -6.39 13.00 -14.93
C SER A 11 -5.36 13.20 -16.06
N GLY A 12 -5.56 12.50 -17.16
CA GLY A 12 -4.93 12.81 -18.45
C GLY A 12 -3.60 12.13 -18.72
N TYR A 13 -3.58 11.41 -19.84
CA TYR A 13 -2.51 10.64 -20.46
C TYR A 13 -1.08 11.22 -20.54
N PRO A 14 -0.80 12.54 -20.53
CA PRO A 14 0.57 13.01 -20.79
C PRO A 14 1.59 12.58 -19.72
N ARG A 15 1.20 12.58 -18.44
CA ARG A 15 2.14 12.27 -17.35
C ARG A 15 2.47 10.78 -17.22
N ALA A 16 1.60 9.88 -17.67
CA ALA A 16 1.89 8.45 -17.66
C ALA A 16 2.95 8.10 -18.70
N TYR A 17 2.89 8.72 -19.88
CA TYR A 17 3.78 8.46 -21.00
C TYR A 17 5.23 8.83 -20.71
N ASP A 18 5.47 10.05 -20.21
CA ASP A 18 6.82 10.53 -19.89
C ASP A 18 7.45 9.69 -18.77
N CYS A 19 6.65 9.23 -17.79
CA CYS A 19 7.11 8.33 -16.75
C CYS A 19 7.51 6.95 -17.29
N ILE A 20 6.74 6.37 -18.21
CA ILE A 20 7.06 5.07 -18.83
C ILE A 20 8.37 5.16 -19.60
N LEU A 21 8.56 6.22 -20.38
CA LEU A 21 9.79 6.44 -21.12
C LEU A 21 10.99 6.67 -20.21
N ALA A 22 10.83 7.46 -19.15
CA ALA A 22 11.89 7.69 -18.18
C ALA A 22 12.32 6.37 -17.51
N LEU A 23 11.37 5.50 -17.15
CA LEU A 23 11.69 4.18 -16.59
C LEU A 23 12.43 3.30 -17.59
N ALA A 24 11.99 3.26 -18.85
CA ALA A 24 12.68 2.51 -19.91
C ALA A 24 14.12 3.02 -20.14
N GLN A 25 14.32 4.34 -20.15
CA GLN A 25 15.64 4.96 -20.30
C GLN A 25 16.58 4.71 -19.11
N LEU A 26 16.01 4.52 -17.92
CA LEU A 26 16.73 4.10 -16.73
C LEU A 26 17.05 2.59 -16.72
N GLY A 27 16.70 1.86 -17.78
CA GLY A 27 17.01 0.44 -17.95
C GLY A 27 15.99 -0.52 -17.34
N TYR A 28 14.86 -0.02 -16.84
CA TYR A 28 13.79 -0.88 -16.34
C TYR A 28 13.05 -1.55 -17.50
N LYS A 29 12.69 -2.82 -17.34
CA LYS A 29 11.77 -3.50 -18.26
C LYS A 29 10.36 -2.94 -18.07
N THR A 30 9.86 -2.21 -19.05
CA THR A 30 8.53 -1.60 -19.02
C THR A 30 7.62 -2.25 -20.05
N THR A 31 6.43 -2.67 -19.62
CA THR A 31 5.38 -3.20 -20.51
C THR A 31 4.12 -2.34 -20.38
N VAL A 32 3.59 -1.86 -21.50
CA VAL A 32 2.33 -1.13 -21.55
C VAL A 32 1.26 -2.05 -22.09
N VAL A 33 0.15 -2.16 -21.35
CA VAL A 33 -1.02 -2.92 -21.77
C VAL A 33 -1.98 -1.98 -22.48
N GLY A 34 -2.14 -2.18 -23.78
CA GLY A 34 -3.09 -1.46 -24.61
C GLY A 34 -4.35 -2.27 -24.90
N ILE A 35 -5.42 -1.58 -25.25
CA ILE A 35 -6.70 -2.18 -25.62
C ILE A 35 -6.74 -2.22 -27.15
N GLY A 36 -6.79 -3.42 -27.73
CA GLY A 36 -6.81 -3.55 -29.20
C GLY A 36 -8.02 -2.86 -29.83
N GLU A 37 -7.89 -2.42 -31.08
CA GLU A 37 -8.88 -1.59 -31.80
C GLU A 37 -10.32 -2.14 -31.73
N HIS A 38 -10.48 -3.45 -31.79
CA HIS A 38 -11.77 -4.14 -31.72
C HIS A 38 -12.48 -4.04 -30.34
N LEU A 39 -11.72 -3.81 -29.26
CA LEU A 39 -12.24 -3.56 -27.91
C LEU A 39 -12.47 -2.06 -27.68
N THR A 40 -11.67 -1.20 -28.31
CA THR A 40 -11.82 0.26 -28.26
C THR A 40 -13.20 0.69 -28.77
N ASP A 41 -13.66 0.07 -29.86
CA ASP A 41 -15.01 0.29 -30.42
C ASP A 41 -16.13 -0.22 -29.49
N LYS A 42 -15.93 -1.38 -28.85
CA LYS A 42 -16.89 -1.94 -27.88
C LYS A 42 -16.98 -1.11 -26.60
N LEU A 43 -15.85 -0.60 -26.12
CA LEU A 43 -15.74 0.16 -24.88
C LEU A 43 -15.95 1.68 -25.08
N LYS A 44 -16.19 2.13 -26.32
CA LYS A 44 -16.35 3.54 -26.70
C LYS A 44 -15.21 4.42 -26.17
N MET A 45 -14.00 3.88 -26.11
CA MET A 45 -12.83 4.61 -25.65
C MET A 45 -12.27 5.44 -26.81
N ALA A 46 -11.60 6.54 -26.48
CA ALA A 46 -10.91 7.33 -27.51
C ALA A 46 -9.85 6.43 -28.19
N PRO A 47 -9.68 6.53 -29.52
CA PRO A 47 -8.68 5.74 -30.23
C PRO A 47 -7.29 5.98 -29.62
N GLU A 48 -6.51 4.91 -29.54
CA GLU A 48 -5.23 4.92 -28.86
C GLU A 48 -4.25 5.93 -29.47
N PRO A 49 -3.41 6.60 -28.65
CA PRO A 49 -2.57 7.68 -29.14
C PRO A 49 -1.52 7.20 -30.16
N LYS A 50 -1.19 8.06 -31.12
CA LYS A 50 -0.21 7.85 -32.22
C LYS A 50 1.25 7.64 -31.77
N ASN A 51 1.50 7.28 -30.51
CA ASN A 51 2.81 7.25 -29.85
C ASN A 51 3.33 5.83 -29.56
N TRP A 52 2.65 4.79 -30.05
CA TRP A 52 3.03 3.39 -29.83
C TRP A 52 4.35 3.01 -30.48
N GLU A 53 4.57 3.53 -31.69
CA GLU A 53 5.81 3.30 -32.43
C GLU A 53 7.01 3.92 -31.69
N TYR A 54 6.80 5.07 -31.05
CA TYR A 54 7.81 5.73 -30.23
C TYR A 54 8.11 4.96 -28.94
N LEU A 55 7.11 4.36 -28.28
CA LEU A 55 7.33 3.49 -27.12
C LEU A 55 8.16 2.26 -27.50
N LYS A 56 7.82 1.60 -28.62
CA LYS A 56 8.58 0.44 -29.13
C LYS A 56 10.02 0.81 -29.47
N GLN A 57 10.26 1.99 -30.06
CA GLN A 57 11.61 2.50 -30.34
C GLN A 57 12.42 2.76 -29.06
N ASN A 58 11.77 2.96 -27.92
CA ASN A 58 12.40 3.16 -26.61
C ASN A 58 12.33 1.91 -25.73
N SER A 59 12.35 0.71 -26.33
CA SER A 59 12.41 -0.58 -25.62
C SER A 59 11.24 -0.84 -24.66
N VAL A 60 10.10 -0.16 -24.85
CA VAL A 60 8.87 -0.45 -24.12
C VAL A 60 8.13 -1.57 -24.82
N GLU A 61 7.85 -2.65 -24.09
CA GLU A 61 7.07 -3.78 -24.59
C GLU A 61 5.58 -3.42 -24.64
N MET A 62 4.91 -3.76 -25.75
CA MET A 62 3.47 -3.54 -25.90
C MET A 62 2.75 -4.88 -25.80
N MET A 63 1.81 -4.99 -24.86
CA MET A 63 0.97 -6.16 -24.68
C MET A 63 -0.49 -5.79 -24.94
N THR A 64 -1.22 -6.59 -25.71
CA THR A 64 -2.66 -6.37 -25.86
C THR A 64 -3.39 -6.93 -24.64
N LEU A 65 -4.47 -6.27 -24.24
CA LEU A 65 -5.38 -6.78 -23.22
C LEU A 65 -5.91 -8.18 -23.62
N GLU A 66 -6.15 -8.38 -24.92
CA GLU A 66 -6.33 -9.64 -25.64
C GLU A 66 -5.43 -10.78 -25.15
N ARG A 67 -4.13 -10.53 -25.36
CA ARG A 67 -3.05 -11.44 -25.06
C ARG A 67 -2.89 -11.62 -23.55
N LEU A 68 -3.04 -10.56 -22.77
CA LEU A 68 -2.97 -10.64 -21.31
C LEU A 68 -4.08 -11.54 -20.74
N MET A 69 -5.29 -11.47 -21.31
CA MET A 69 -6.43 -12.27 -20.89
C MET A 69 -6.38 -13.73 -21.37
N THR A 70 -5.70 -13.99 -22.48
CA THR A 70 -5.58 -15.34 -23.07
C THR A 70 -4.33 -16.11 -22.62
N MET A 71 -3.37 -15.43 -21.99
CA MET A 71 -2.28 -16.06 -21.27
C MET A 71 -2.83 -16.76 -20.02
N GLY A 72 -3.12 -18.06 -20.13
CA GLY A 72 -3.24 -18.94 -18.98
C GLY A 72 -1.96 -18.89 -18.14
N GLY A 73 -2.05 -19.14 -16.83
CA GLY A 73 -1.01 -18.87 -15.83
C GLY A 73 0.38 -19.48 -16.06
N ASP A 74 0.55 -20.30 -17.10
CA ASP A 74 1.80 -20.97 -17.48
C ASP A 74 2.53 -20.31 -18.67
N ASP A 75 1.86 -19.44 -19.46
CA ASP A 75 2.39 -18.83 -20.71
C ASP A 75 2.59 -17.30 -20.62
N LEU A 76 2.57 -16.72 -19.42
CA LEU A 76 3.10 -15.37 -19.22
C LEU A 76 4.54 -15.33 -19.74
N PRO A 77 4.96 -14.31 -20.52
CA PRO A 77 6.36 -14.22 -20.95
C PRO A 77 7.20 -14.34 -19.71
N GLU A 78 8.03 -15.39 -19.67
CA GLU A 78 8.88 -15.70 -18.53
C GLU A 78 9.42 -14.39 -17.99
N ASN A 79 8.92 -14.04 -16.82
CA ASN A 79 9.34 -12.85 -16.12
C ASN A 79 10.84 -13.04 -15.91
N PRO A 80 11.72 -12.30 -16.60
CA PRO A 80 13.13 -12.55 -16.47
C PRO A 80 13.50 -12.08 -15.07
N ALA A 81 13.62 -13.03 -14.14
CA ALA A 81 14.09 -12.82 -12.78
C ALA A 81 13.23 -11.91 -11.88
N MET A 82 11.92 -12.17 -11.74
CA MET A 82 11.25 -11.71 -10.52
C MET A 82 11.64 -12.56 -9.29
N ILE A 83 12.64 -12.04 -8.58
CA ILE A 83 12.62 -11.76 -7.12
C ILE A 83 13.04 -12.88 -6.14
N GLU A 84 13.08 -14.18 -6.50
CA GLU A 84 13.61 -15.17 -5.54
C GLU A 84 15.14 -15.17 -5.43
N GLY A 85 15.86 -14.81 -6.49
CA GLY A 85 17.32 -14.88 -6.55
C GLY A 85 18.05 -13.57 -6.76
N ASP A 86 17.37 -12.42 -6.66
CA ASP A 86 18.01 -11.12 -6.93
C ASP A 86 19.03 -10.76 -5.81
N PRO A 87 20.34 -10.75 -6.11
CA PRO A 87 21.38 -10.43 -5.14
C PRO A 87 21.26 -8.98 -4.62
N SER A 88 20.63 -8.07 -5.38
CA SER A 88 20.44 -6.68 -4.97
C SER A 88 19.66 -6.59 -3.67
N CYS A 89 18.68 -7.47 -3.47
CA CYS A 89 17.90 -7.54 -2.23
C CYS A 89 18.68 -8.11 -1.05
N TYR A 90 19.68 -8.96 -1.32
CA TYR A 90 20.61 -9.40 -0.30
C TYR A 90 21.49 -8.23 0.18
N ALA A 91 22.02 -7.43 -0.75
CA ALA A 91 22.78 -6.22 -0.41
C ALA A 91 21.93 -5.19 0.34
N LEU A 92 20.76 -4.84 -0.17
CA LEU A 92 19.89 -3.83 0.44
C LEU A 92 19.38 -4.22 1.83
N ARG A 93 19.31 -5.51 2.15
CA ARG A 93 18.86 -6.01 3.45
C ARG A 93 19.92 -5.85 4.54
N TYR A 94 21.20 -5.85 4.18
CA TYR A 94 22.31 -5.89 5.12
C TYR A 94 23.31 -4.79 4.79
N GLU A 95 23.39 -3.77 5.64
CA GLU A 95 24.21 -2.57 5.40
C GLU A 95 25.70 -2.89 5.21
N ASP A 96 26.23 -3.87 5.94
CA ASP A 96 27.61 -4.34 5.79
C ASP A 96 27.86 -4.96 4.40
N ILE A 97 26.89 -5.70 3.87
CA ILE A 97 26.95 -6.28 2.53
C ILE A 97 26.80 -5.20 1.45
N LEU A 98 25.88 -4.26 1.64
CA LEU A 98 25.70 -3.11 0.75
C LEU A 98 27.01 -2.32 0.60
N ASN A 99 27.65 -2.01 1.72
CA ASN A 99 28.89 -1.24 1.73
C ASN A 99 30.09 -2.02 1.19
N ALA A 100 30.10 -3.35 1.32
CA ALA A 100 31.20 -4.19 0.85
C ALA A 100 31.13 -4.51 -0.64
N PHE A 101 29.92 -4.68 -1.20
CA PHE A 101 29.71 -5.23 -2.54
C PHE A 101 29.02 -4.28 -3.51
N CYS A 102 28.67 -3.07 -3.09
CA CYS A 102 28.05 -2.07 -3.95
C CYS A 102 28.79 -0.74 -3.92
N GLU A 103 29.07 -0.19 -5.11
CA GLU A 103 29.66 1.13 -5.26
C GLU A 103 28.70 2.02 -6.06
N LYS A 104 28.35 3.19 -5.51
CA LYS A 104 27.43 4.16 -6.16
C LYS A 104 26.10 3.56 -6.62
N GLY A 105 25.58 2.61 -5.84
CA GLY A 105 24.31 1.93 -6.11
C GLY A 105 24.38 0.82 -7.16
N ILE A 106 25.58 0.48 -7.65
CA ILE A 106 25.82 -0.65 -8.55
C ILE A 106 26.46 -1.77 -7.72
N CYS A 107 25.79 -2.92 -7.66
CA CYS A 107 26.21 -4.07 -6.87
C CYS A 107 26.83 -5.17 -7.72
N ASP A 108 27.89 -5.81 -7.23
CA ASP A 108 28.45 -7.02 -7.85
C ASP A 108 27.60 -8.24 -7.47
N ALA A 109 26.69 -8.61 -8.38
CA ALA A 109 25.80 -9.74 -8.23
C ALA A 109 26.51 -11.08 -7.96
N SER A 110 27.68 -11.30 -8.58
CA SER A 110 28.43 -12.55 -8.42
C SER A 110 29.05 -12.60 -7.03
N ALA A 111 29.69 -11.51 -6.60
CA ALA A 111 30.32 -11.44 -5.29
C ALA A 111 29.29 -11.55 -4.16
N LEU A 112 28.09 -11.00 -4.35
CA LEU A 112 26.97 -11.15 -3.42
C LEU A 112 26.50 -12.59 -3.29
N SER A 113 26.37 -13.31 -4.40
CA SER A 113 26.03 -14.73 -4.41
C SER A 113 27.11 -15.56 -3.70
N ASP A 114 28.38 -15.32 -4.02
CA ASP A 114 29.51 -16.02 -3.41
C ASP A 114 29.60 -15.75 -1.90
N HIS A 115 29.37 -14.50 -1.48
CA HIS A 115 29.34 -14.15 -0.06
C HIS A 115 28.22 -14.89 0.68
N TYR A 116 27.02 -14.97 0.08
CA TYR A 116 25.91 -15.69 0.69
C TYR A 116 26.20 -17.19 0.86
N GLU A 117 26.72 -17.84 -0.19
CA GLU A 117 27.03 -19.27 -0.15
C GLU A 117 28.12 -19.62 0.87
N ASN A 118 29.15 -18.77 0.98
CA ASN A 118 30.29 -19.03 1.87
C ASN A 118 30.05 -18.62 3.33
N TYR A 119 29.31 -17.53 3.56
CA TYR A 119 29.14 -16.91 4.89
C TYR A 119 27.68 -16.65 5.23
N GLY A 120 26.94 -16.02 4.32
CA GLY A 120 25.57 -15.57 4.62
C GLY A 120 24.64 -16.69 5.11
N ARG A 121 24.76 -17.91 4.55
CA ARG A 121 23.97 -19.08 5.01
C ARG A 121 24.25 -19.48 6.45
N THR A 122 25.53 -19.52 6.85
CA THR A 122 25.92 -19.94 8.21
C THR A 122 25.65 -18.84 9.24
N GLU A 123 25.66 -17.59 8.80
CA GLU A 123 25.24 -16.42 9.58
C GLU A 123 23.71 -16.28 9.68
N GLY A 124 22.93 -17.16 9.04
CA GLY A 124 21.47 -17.13 9.06
C GLY A 124 20.87 -15.96 8.27
N ARG A 125 21.61 -15.39 7.31
CA ARG A 125 21.12 -14.33 6.43
C ARG A 125 20.15 -14.88 5.38
N ARG A 126 19.37 -13.99 4.76
CA ARG A 126 18.42 -14.32 3.71
C ARG A 126 18.88 -13.76 2.36
N TYR A 127 19.05 -14.66 1.40
CA TYR A 127 19.33 -14.31 0.00
C TYR A 127 18.04 -13.99 -0.77
N GLY A 128 18.18 -13.14 -1.80
CA GLY A 128 17.06 -12.73 -2.63
C GLY A 128 16.05 -11.83 -1.91
N CYS A 129 15.08 -11.32 -2.65
CA CYS A 129 13.99 -10.57 -2.03
C CYS A 129 12.90 -11.51 -1.48
N GLY A 130 12.95 -12.80 -1.82
CA GLY A 130 11.95 -13.81 -1.47
C GLY A 130 10.64 -13.57 -2.21
N ARG A 131 9.79 -14.59 -2.33
CA ARG A 131 8.40 -14.36 -2.78
C ARG A 131 7.73 -13.42 -1.78
N PRO A 132 7.02 -12.37 -2.23
CA PRO A 132 5.99 -11.79 -1.38
C PRO A 132 5.06 -12.95 -0.97
N PRO A 133 4.61 -13.02 0.30
CA PRO A 133 3.64 -14.01 0.70
C PRO A 133 2.49 -14.00 -0.31
N LYS A 134 2.09 -15.18 -0.82
CA LYS A 134 0.83 -15.26 -1.58
C LYS A 134 -0.26 -14.62 -0.71
N PRO A 135 -1.22 -13.88 -1.29
CA PRO A 135 -2.38 -13.36 -0.56
C PRO A 135 -3.20 -14.46 0.15
N GLU A 136 -2.95 -15.72 -0.18
CA GLU A 136 -3.57 -16.86 0.48
C GLU A 136 -2.87 -17.18 1.80
N MET A 137 -3.58 -16.81 2.87
CA MET A 137 -3.42 -17.24 4.27
C MET A 137 -2.12 -16.80 4.94
N ILE A 138 -2.10 -15.55 5.41
CA ILE A 138 -1.40 -15.31 6.69
C ILE A 138 -2.23 -16.05 7.75
N VAL A 139 -1.80 -17.25 8.13
CA VAL A 139 -2.42 -18.00 9.21
C VAL A 139 -1.97 -17.35 10.51
N GLY A 140 -2.77 -16.43 11.02
CA GLY A 140 -2.56 -15.76 12.30
C GLY A 140 -3.65 -14.74 12.52
N ASP A 141 -4.02 -14.55 13.78
CA ASP A 141 -5.02 -13.57 14.17
C ASP A 141 -4.39 -12.17 14.15
N PRO A 142 -4.83 -11.25 13.26
CA PRO A 142 -4.28 -9.89 13.19
C PRO A 142 -4.38 -9.14 14.52
N GLU A 143 -5.39 -9.45 15.34
CA GLU A 143 -5.53 -8.85 16.67
C GLU A 143 -4.44 -9.36 17.62
N CYS A 144 -4.02 -10.61 17.48
CA CYS A 144 -2.90 -11.20 18.22
C CYS A 144 -1.55 -10.60 17.78
N TYR A 145 -1.38 -10.31 16.49
CA TYR A 145 -0.27 -9.53 15.97
C TYR A 145 -0.22 -8.13 16.62
N ALA A 146 -1.34 -7.41 16.64
CA ALA A 146 -1.40 -6.10 17.27
C ALA A 146 -1.18 -6.17 18.79
N ALA A 147 -1.73 -7.17 19.48
CA ALA A 147 -1.53 -7.34 20.92
C ALA A 147 -0.06 -7.54 21.32
N ARG A 148 0.75 -8.15 20.43
CA ARG A 148 2.17 -8.44 20.68
C ARG A 148 3.07 -7.21 20.50
N TYR A 149 2.68 -6.25 19.68
CA TYR A 149 3.52 -5.09 19.33
C TYR A 149 2.79 -3.78 19.63
N ALA A 150 3.25 -3.06 20.68
CA ALA A 150 2.57 -1.87 21.20
C ALA A 150 2.49 -0.71 20.19
N ASP A 151 3.50 -0.58 19.32
CA ASP A 151 3.53 0.38 18.21
C ASP A 151 2.47 0.07 17.15
N VAL A 152 2.32 -1.21 16.80
CA VAL A 152 1.29 -1.69 15.86
C VAL A 152 -0.09 -1.50 16.47
N ARG A 153 -0.28 -1.88 17.74
CA ARG A 153 -1.54 -1.64 18.45
C ARG A 153 -1.91 -0.17 18.48
N GLY A 154 -0.93 0.68 18.79
CA GLY A 154 -1.12 2.13 18.88
C GLY A 154 -1.36 2.82 17.54
N ALA A 155 -1.11 2.15 16.40
CA ALA A 155 -1.35 2.69 15.06
C ALA A 155 -2.61 2.13 14.41
N TYR A 156 -2.97 0.88 14.71
CA TYR A 156 -4.01 0.14 13.99
C TYR A 156 -5.19 -0.31 14.86
N CYS A 157 -5.07 -0.18 16.19
CA CYS A 157 -6.15 -0.47 17.12
C CYS A 157 -6.70 0.82 17.73
N HIS A 158 -7.44 1.53 16.89
CA HIS A 158 -8.28 2.63 17.32
C HIS A 158 -9.71 2.18 17.07
N GLY A 159 -10.52 2.10 18.13
CA GLY A 159 -11.91 1.64 18.01
C GLY A 159 -12.57 2.33 16.83
N LYS A 160 -13.03 1.54 15.86
CA LYS A 160 -13.51 2.04 14.58
C LYS A 160 -14.60 3.07 14.85
N VAL A 161 -14.29 4.35 14.62
CA VAL A 161 -15.32 5.38 14.52
C VAL A 161 -15.94 5.14 13.15
N HIS A 162 -17.00 4.35 13.12
CA HIS A 162 -17.81 4.24 11.92
C HIS A 162 -18.31 5.65 11.60
N HIS A 163 -17.77 6.28 10.56
CA HIS A 163 -18.42 7.39 9.88
C HIS A 163 -19.62 6.81 9.12
N LEU A 164 -20.62 6.34 9.85
CA LEU A 164 -21.94 6.12 9.25
C LEU A 164 -22.47 7.50 8.83
N PRO A 165 -23.28 7.55 7.76
CA PRO A 165 -23.90 8.79 7.34
C PRO A 165 -24.83 9.30 8.45
N TYR A 166 -24.38 10.32 9.19
CA TYR A 166 -25.12 11.16 10.14
C TYR A 166 -26.40 10.51 10.70
N GLY A 167 -26.24 9.58 11.63
CA GLY A 167 -27.36 8.96 12.34
C GLY A 167 -27.65 9.70 13.65
N PRO A 168 -28.90 9.67 14.17
CA PRO A 168 -29.22 10.24 15.48
C PRO A 168 -28.31 9.70 16.62
N GLY A 169 -27.83 8.45 16.51
CA GLY A 169 -26.90 7.86 17.48
C GLY A 169 -25.51 8.50 17.53
N ASP A 170 -25.07 9.21 16.50
CA ASP A 170 -23.73 9.84 16.47
C ASP A 170 -23.63 11.06 17.39
N THR A 171 -24.77 11.72 17.64
CA THR A 171 -24.85 12.94 18.43
C THR A 171 -24.85 12.67 19.93
N ASP A 172 -25.49 11.58 20.38
CA ASP A 172 -25.44 11.14 21.78
C ASP A 172 -24.01 10.74 22.17
N CYS A 173 -23.28 10.11 21.26
CA CYS A 173 -21.88 9.76 21.48
C CYS A 173 -20.95 10.97 21.44
N TYR A 174 -21.27 11.97 20.61
CA TYR A 174 -20.56 13.24 20.63
C TYR A 174 -20.72 13.97 21.98
N ALA A 175 -21.94 14.07 22.52
CA ALA A 175 -22.15 14.63 23.86
C ALA A 175 -21.52 13.77 24.96
N SER A 176 -21.59 12.45 24.85
CA SER A 176 -21.06 11.52 25.87
C SER A 176 -19.55 11.67 26.08
N ARG A 177 -18.81 12.02 25.03
CA ARG A 177 -17.34 12.21 25.05
C ARG A 177 -16.88 13.61 25.41
N ASN A 178 -17.82 14.56 25.48
CA ASN A 178 -17.54 15.96 25.68
C ASN A 178 -18.43 16.46 26.82
N ASP A 179 -17.94 16.30 28.06
CA ASP A 179 -18.73 16.58 29.26
C ASP A 179 -19.20 18.05 29.33
N ASP A 180 -18.44 18.97 28.72
CA ASP A 180 -18.81 20.37 28.56
C ASP A 180 -20.09 20.57 27.72
N LEU A 181 -20.35 19.67 26.77
CA LEU A 181 -21.54 19.71 25.93
C LEU A 181 -22.78 19.14 26.63
N LYS A 182 -22.62 18.24 27.61
CA LYS A 182 -23.76 17.64 28.32
C LYS A 182 -24.59 18.70 29.06
N GLY A 183 -23.92 19.65 29.72
CA GLY A 183 -24.59 20.71 30.47
C GLY A 183 -25.28 21.76 29.60
N VAL A 184 -24.95 21.80 28.31
CA VAL A 184 -25.47 22.80 27.36
C VAL A 184 -26.54 22.20 26.44
N PHE A 185 -26.33 20.96 25.97
CA PHE A 185 -27.12 20.34 24.92
C PHE A 185 -27.98 19.15 25.38
N CYS A 186 -27.89 18.74 26.64
CA CYS A 186 -28.65 17.59 27.16
C CYS A 186 -29.49 17.98 28.39
N GLU A 187 -30.76 17.60 28.38
CA GLU A 187 -31.70 17.82 29.49
C GLU A 187 -32.38 16.50 29.85
N GLY A 188 -32.42 16.17 31.15
CA GLY A 188 -33.02 14.91 31.62
C GLY A 188 -32.37 13.64 31.03
N GLY A 189 -31.08 13.72 30.65
CA GLY A 189 -30.36 12.60 30.02
C GLY A 189 -30.64 12.40 28.53
N THR A 190 -31.45 13.26 27.91
CA THR A 190 -31.68 13.25 26.45
C THR A 190 -30.96 14.44 25.83
N CYS A 191 -30.21 14.21 24.76
CA CYS A 191 -29.44 15.26 24.09
C CYS A 191 -30.15 15.77 22.83
N ASN A 192 -30.07 17.08 22.55
CA ASN A 192 -30.59 17.66 21.31
C ASN A 192 -29.62 17.37 20.15
N ALA A 193 -29.91 16.30 19.42
CA ALA A 193 -29.12 15.83 18.29
C ALA A 193 -28.87 16.91 17.23
N LYS A 194 -29.86 17.76 16.95
CA LYS A 194 -29.75 18.79 15.91
C LYS A 194 -28.72 19.85 16.32
N ASP A 195 -28.82 20.35 17.55
CA ASP A 195 -27.94 21.40 18.05
C ASP A 195 -26.50 20.86 18.25
N LEU A 196 -26.36 19.60 18.68
CA LEU A 196 -25.06 18.92 18.74
C LEU A 196 -24.43 18.74 17.36
N GLY A 197 -25.23 18.39 16.35
CA GLY A 197 -24.79 18.30 14.97
C GLY A 197 -24.29 19.65 14.46
N THR A 198 -25.03 20.73 14.72
CA THR A 198 -24.62 22.11 14.39
C THR A 198 -23.33 22.49 15.11
N HIS A 199 -23.24 22.24 16.42
CA HIS A 199 -22.03 22.54 17.20
C HIS A 199 -20.80 21.80 16.67
N TYR A 200 -20.94 20.52 16.29
CA TYR A 200 -19.84 19.77 15.70
C TYR A 200 -19.33 20.39 14.38
N GLU A 201 -20.26 20.75 13.49
CA GLU A 201 -19.92 21.35 12.20
C GLU A 201 -19.26 22.73 12.36
N GLU A 202 -19.75 23.56 13.28
CA GLU A 202 -19.25 24.92 13.49
C GLU A 202 -17.94 24.96 14.29
N PHE A 203 -17.86 24.20 15.39
CA PHE A 203 -16.76 24.27 16.36
C PHE A 203 -16.02 22.95 16.50
N GLY A 204 -16.74 21.83 16.61
CA GLY A 204 -16.15 20.51 16.90
C GLY A 204 -15.05 20.09 15.93
N ARG A 205 -15.21 20.34 14.63
CA ARG A 205 -14.17 20.07 13.62
C ARG A 205 -12.90 20.89 13.84
N GLN A 206 -13.04 22.17 14.19
CA GLN A 206 -11.92 23.08 14.42
C GLN A 206 -11.18 22.73 15.71
N GLU A 207 -11.94 22.33 16.73
CA GLU A 207 -11.47 21.86 18.02
C GLU A 207 -10.93 20.41 17.98
N ARG A 208 -10.97 19.76 16.81
CA ARG A 208 -10.53 18.37 16.59
C ARG A 208 -11.27 17.36 17.49
N ARG A 209 -12.53 17.63 17.80
CA ARG A 209 -13.41 16.65 18.45
C ARG A 209 -13.84 15.61 17.40
N SER A 210 -14.22 14.42 17.86
CA SER A 210 -14.69 13.33 17.00
C SER A 210 -16.20 13.12 17.16
N ILE A 211 -16.94 13.08 16.06
CA ILE A 211 -18.35 12.67 16.01
C ILE A 211 -18.46 11.16 15.78
N GLY A 212 -19.40 10.50 16.46
CA GLY A 212 -19.65 9.05 16.35
C GLY A 212 -19.35 8.24 17.62
N CYS A 213 -20.06 7.12 17.76
CA CYS A 213 -19.81 6.15 18.82
C CYS A 213 -18.57 5.31 18.51
N VAL A 214 -17.73 5.12 19.52
CA VAL A 214 -16.73 4.04 19.46
C VAL A 214 -17.50 2.76 19.78
N GLN A 215 -17.85 1.97 18.77
CA GLN A 215 -18.14 0.56 19.05
C GLN A 215 -16.82 -0.11 19.46
N GLU A 216 -16.93 -1.07 20.37
CA GLU A 216 -15.85 -1.71 21.14
C GLU A 216 -14.50 -1.76 20.42
N ALA A 217 -13.41 -1.48 21.16
CA ALA A 217 -12.05 -1.32 20.67
C ALA A 217 -11.55 -2.52 19.83
N GLY A 218 -11.90 -2.52 18.54
CA GLY A 218 -11.39 -3.45 17.53
C GLY A 218 -10.22 -2.83 16.78
N CYS A 219 -9.35 -3.68 16.27
CA CYS A 219 -8.29 -3.27 15.37
C CYS A 219 -8.76 -3.31 13.91
N ASP A 220 -8.14 -2.52 13.05
CA ASP A 220 -8.32 -2.71 11.61
C ASP A 220 -7.52 -3.93 11.15
N THR A 221 -8.19 -5.08 11.06
CA THR A 221 -7.56 -6.37 10.75
C THR A 221 -7.01 -6.46 9.33
N GLU A 222 -7.54 -5.69 8.38
CA GLU A 222 -7.04 -5.62 7.01
C GLU A 222 -5.73 -4.82 6.97
N ASP A 223 -5.72 -3.63 7.57
CA ASP A 223 -4.52 -2.79 7.67
C ASP A 223 -3.41 -3.49 8.47
N LEU A 224 -3.77 -4.24 9.52
CA LEU A 224 -2.82 -5.06 10.28
C LEU A 224 -2.17 -6.15 9.43
N SER A 225 -2.97 -6.85 8.63
CA SER A 225 -2.51 -7.90 7.72
C SER A 225 -1.58 -7.33 6.66
N GLU A 226 -1.92 -6.16 6.11
CA GLU A 226 -1.09 -5.47 5.15
C GLU A 226 0.22 -4.95 5.77
N HIS A 227 0.15 -4.34 6.96
CA HIS A 227 1.34 -3.86 7.68
C HIS A 227 2.31 -5.01 7.95
N TYR A 228 1.83 -6.18 8.36
CA TYR A 228 2.70 -7.34 8.54
C TYR A 228 3.36 -7.77 7.23
N ARG A 229 2.59 -7.84 6.14
CA ARG A 229 3.10 -8.25 4.83
C ARG A 229 4.20 -7.31 4.34
N LEU A 230 4.03 -6.01 4.52
CA LEU A 230 4.95 -4.97 4.02
C LEU A 230 6.14 -4.72 4.94
N HIS A 231 5.93 -4.74 6.25
CA HIS A 231 6.91 -4.31 7.25
C HIS A 231 7.20 -5.39 8.28
N GLY A 232 6.17 -5.93 8.92
CA GLY A 232 6.33 -6.88 10.03
C GLY A 232 7.19 -8.10 9.70
N SER A 233 7.02 -8.69 8.51
CA SER A 233 7.80 -9.85 8.08
C SER A 233 9.27 -9.53 7.80
N VAL A 234 9.58 -8.31 7.35
CA VAL A 234 10.94 -7.84 7.08
C VAL A 234 11.65 -7.49 8.39
N GLU A 235 10.90 -6.99 9.36
CA GLU A 235 11.36 -6.65 10.71
C GLU A 235 11.48 -7.87 11.64
N GLY A 236 11.24 -9.09 11.14
CA GLY A 236 11.32 -10.31 11.93
C GLY A 236 10.19 -10.46 12.97
N ARG A 237 9.09 -9.72 12.81
CA ARG A 237 7.90 -9.87 13.65
C ARG A 237 7.15 -11.14 13.28
N SER A 238 6.37 -11.63 14.22
CA SER A 238 5.50 -12.81 14.09
C SER A 238 4.02 -12.38 14.01
N PHE A 239 3.27 -12.89 13.03
CA PHE A 239 1.84 -12.53 12.87
C PHE A 239 0.87 -13.30 13.77
N GLY A 240 1.31 -14.42 14.35
CA GLY A 240 0.47 -15.33 15.12
C GLY A 240 1.06 -16.71 15.07
#